data_AF-A0A817XIJ6-F1
#
_entry.id   AF-A0A817XIJ6-F1
#
_cell.length_a   1.000
_cell.length_b   1.000
_cell.length_c   1.000
_cell.angle_alpha   90.00
_cell.angle_beta   90.00
_cell.angle_gamma   90.00
#
_symmetry.space_group_name_H-M   'P 1'
#
loop_
_entity.id
_entity.type
_entity.pdbx_description
1 polymer ?
#
loop_
_entity_poly.entity_id
_entity_poly.type
_entity_poly.pdbx_seq_one_letter_code
_entity_poly.pdbx_strand_id
1 'polypeptide(L)'
;MKNRHYEVYFESSDKSSANLLNIDNIRSLCKKQYELVELFQLHSTCHYTLPEMVAYFSNKSDCRQLNANDIQTFINRIQRCHALYDTGLIRLAGLKRYRAAPIDLFQYDLCFRHNFTFLTLEYLVDKTFLSTNETRYTAMWFLKPTKPIITANGSQIHTSNSAHDLFIEHFYQNPKFDDGWTRIYALNFMDIRIPSAMKQIRADMFFVILAISLIVGVTIIYLRSITVALMTNICVVLSFACAYFSYKIILNIDLFPYINLMATFILIGISCDNVFVIFDAWYSEKLDIYNEARLRGRSIEFYGKLTDKQQKQYLRDREYTARILTRTSSIRNDHEQHQKDQTGEEEHFDSIKNTDLVRMMKVNDEQMIQMMTGVLRHAAASVFVTSFTTSAAFFTNMISRIAYVQLFGLFMVNLY
;
A
#
# COMPACT_ATOMS: atom_id res chain seq x y z
N MET A 1 -14.71 -12.05 26.57
CA MET A 1 -15.03 -12.97 25.44
C MET A 1 -14.30 -12.55 24.15
N LYS A 2 -13.11 -11.94 24.21
CA LYS A 2 -12.69 -11.04 23.12
C LYS A 2 -12.23 -11.69 21.81
N ASN A 3 -11.92 -13.00 21.75
CA ASN A 3 -11.35 -13.64 20.54
C ASN A 3 -11.87 -15.09 20.28
N ARG A 4 -13.11 -15.43 20.67
CA ARG A 4 -13.61 -16.82 20.55
C ARG A 4 -14.87 -16.97 19.71
N HIS A 5 -15.25 -15.97 18.92
CA HIS A 5 -16.49 -16.02 18.15
C HIS A 5 -16.26 -15.58 16.70
N TYR A 6 -17.04 -16.14 15.79
CA TYR A 6 -17.23 -15.61 14.45
C TYR A 6 -18.47 -14.75 14.45
N GLU A 7 -18.36 -13.57 13.86
CA GLU A 7 -19.41 -12.58 13.82
C GLU A 7 -19.80 -12.33 12.37
N VAL A 8 -21.09 -12.47 12.09
CA VAL A 8 -21.69 -12.12 10.80
C VAL A 8 -22.76 -11.08 11.06
N TYR A 9 -22.64 -9.92 10.41
CA TYR A 9 -23.58 -8.81 10.57
C TYR A 9 -24.50 -8.75 9.37
N PHE A 10 -25.80 -8.66 9.66
CA PHE A 10 -26.85 -8.58 8.66
C PHE A 10 -27.59 -7.25 8.77
N GLU A 11 -28.09 -6.78 7.62
CA GLU A 11 -29.01 -5.67 7.51
C GLU A 11 -30.20 -6.07 6.62
N SER A 12 -31.29 -5.30 6.68
CA SER A 12 -32.40 -5.51 5.75
C SER A 12 -31.98 -5.10 4.33
N SER A 13 -32.37 -5.91 3.35
CA SER A 13 -32.14 -5.64 1.92
C SER A 13 -33.26 -4.76 1.34
N ASP A 14 -34.42 -4.71 2.01
CA ASP A 14 -35.52 -3.83 1.64
C ASP A 14 -35.15 -2.35 1.87
N LYS A 15 -35.27 -1.55 0.80
CA LYS A 15 -34.98 -0.11 0.83
C LYS A 15 -36.11 0.69 1.48
N SER A 16 -37.31 0.12 1.60
CA SER A 16 -38.50 0.80 2.11
C SER A 16 -38.64 0.70 3.63
N SER A 17 -38.22 -0.42 4.23
CA SER A 17 -38.21 -0.62 5.67
C SER A 17 -36.87 -1.16 6.15
N ALA A 18 -36.15 -0.37 6.94
CA ALA A 18 -34.86 -0.79 7.49
C ALA A 18 -35.00 -1.77 8.66
N ASN A 19 -36.22 -2.17 9.05
CA ASN A 19 -36.47 -2.94 10.27
C ASN A 19 -36.36 -4.45 10.02
N LEU A 20 -35.42 -5.10 10.73
CA LEU A 20 -35.19 -6.53 10.72
C LEU A 20 -36.17 -7.32 11.58
N LEU A 21 -36.87 -6.68 12.53
CA LEU A 21 -37.89 -7.33 13.37
C LEU A 21 -39.23 -7.50 12.64
N ASN A 22 -39.17 -8.01 11.41
CA ASN A 22 -40.33 -8.48 10.65
C ASN A 22 -40.26 -10.00 10.50
N ILE A 23 -41.41 -10.65 10.33
CA ILE A 23 -41.47 -12.11 10.22
C ILE A 23 -40.67 -12.65 9.03
N ASP A 24 -40.73 -11.97 7.88
CA ASP A 24 -40.02 -12.39 6.68
C ASP A 24 -38.49 -12.26 6.85
N ASN A 25 -38.05 -11.16 7.46
CA ASN A 25 -36.65 -10.92 7.80
C ASN A 25 -36.13 -11.94 8.82
N ILE A 26 -36.90 -12.25 9.88
CA ILE A 26 -36.54 -13.25 10.89
C ILE A 26 -36.51 -14.67 10.31
N ARG A 27 -37.43 -15.03 9.41
CA ARG A 27 -37.40 -16.32 8.69
C ARG A 27 -36.19 -16.42 7.76
N SER A 28 -35.86 -15.35 7.03
CA SER A 28 -34.64 -15.27 6.21
C SER A 28 -33.39 -15.45 7.08
N LEU A 29 -33.30 -14.77 8.22
CA LEU A 29 -32.18 -14.93 9.17
C LEU A 29 -32.10 -16.35 9.74
N CYS A 30 -33.23 -16.97 10.07
CA CYS A 30 -33.30 -18.36 10.53
C CYS A 30 -32.76 -19.33 9.47
N LYS A 31 -33.14 -19.16 8.19
CA LYS A 31 -32.59 -19.98 7.09
C LYS A 31 -31.07 -19.81 6.96
N LYS A 32 -30.59 -18.56 6.96
CA LYS A 32 -29.16 -18.24 6.84
C LYS A 32 -28.35 -18.74 8.02
N GLN A 33 -28.91 -18.78 9.22
CA GLN A 33 -28.27 -19.39 10.38
C GLN A 33 -27.92 -20.86 10.09
N TYR A 34 -28.85 -21.66 9.54
CA TYR A 34 -28.57 -23.05 9.20
C TYR A 34 -27.53 -23.19 8.08
N GLU A 35 -27.63 -22.38 7.02
CA GLU A 35 -26.64 -22.37 5.92
C GLU A 35 -25.23 -22.01 6.43
N LEU A 36 -25.12 -21.04 7.35
CA LEU A 36 -23.84 -20.66 7.96
C LEU A 36 -23.30 -21.73 8.91
N VAL A 37 -24.16 -22.40 9.68
CA VAL A 37 -23.75 -23.53 10.54
C VAL A 37 -23.20 -24.68 9.70
N GLU A 38 -23.83 -24.97 8.57
CA GLU A 38 -23.36 -25.99 7.62
C GLU A 38 -22.03 -25.57 6.96
N LEU A 39 -21.97 -24.33 6.44
CA LEU A 39 -20.79 -23.79 5.77
C LEU A 39 -19.56 -23.75 6.69
N PHE A 40 -19.74 -23.33 7.95
CA PHE A 40 -18.66 -23.31 8.92
C PHE A 40 -18.46 -24.67 9.62
N GLN A 41 -19.27 -25.69 9.33
CA GLN A 41 -19.26 -27.01 9.98
C GLN A 41 -19.37 -26.96 11.51
N LEU A 42 -20.23 -26.06 12.01
CA LEU A 42 -20.33 -25.70 13.44
C LEU A 42 -21.43 -26.43 14.22
N HIS A 43 -21.85 -27.61 13.76
CA HIS A 43 -22.99 -28.39 14.27
C HIS A 43 -23.02 -28.63 15.79
N SER A 44 -21.86 -28.72 16.45
CA SER A 44 -21.74 -28.99 17.89
C SER A 44 -21.45 -27.76 18.74
N THR A 45 -21.41 -26.57 18.14
CA THR A 45 -21.03 -25.33 18.83
C THR A 45 -22.24 -24.45 19.13
N CYS A 46 -22.19 -23.79 20.29
CA CYS A 46 -23.19 -22.80 20.65
C CYS A 46 -23.14 -21.61 19.69
N HIS A 47 -24.30 -21.21 19.19
CA HIS A 47 -24.48 -19.99 18.41
C HIS A 47 -25.57 -19.13 19.06
N TYR A 48 -25.38 -17.82 19.00
CA TYR A 48 -26.31 -16.82 19.51
C TYR A 48 -26.76 -15.97 18.33
N THR A 49 -28.04 -16.06 17.99
CA THR A 49 -28.65 -15.34 16.88
C THR A 49 -29.96 -14.71 17.32
N LEU A 50 -30.37 -13.65 16.63
CA LEU A 50 -31.63 -12.98 16.92
C LEU A 50 -32.85 -13.93 16.78
N PRO A 51 -33.00 -14.77 15.73
CA PRO A 51 -34.12 -15.71 15.62
C PRO A 51 -34.19 -16.71 16.78
N GLU A 52 -33.05 -17.21 17.25
CA GLU A 52 -32.99 -18.14 18.39
C GLU A 52 -33.42 -17.46 19.70
N MET A 53 -33.01 -16.20 19.90
CA MET A 53 -33.47 -15.42 21.05
C MET A 53 -34.98 -15.16 21.00
N VAL A 54 -35.52 -14.81 19.84
CA VAL A 54 -36.98 -14.61 19.66
C VAL A 54 -37.73 -15.90 19.95
N ALA A 55 -37.23 -17.05 19.49
CA ALA A 55 -37.81 -18.36 19.78
C ALA A 55 -37.75 -18.68 21.28
N TYR A 56 -36.60 -18.49 21.92
CA TYR A 56 -36.40 -18.72 23.35
C TYR A 56 -37.36 -17.88 24.21
N PHE A 57 -37.45 -16.57 23.97
CA PHE A 57 -38.35 -15.69 24.72
C PHE A 57 -39.82 -15.95 24.41
N SER A 58 -40.15 -16.67 23.35
CA SER A 58 -41.53 -17.07 23.01
C SER A 58 -41.83 -18.51 23.40
N ASN A 59 -40.96 -19.17 24.17
CA ASN A 59 -41.05 -20.59 24.57
C ASN A 59 -41.16 -21.56 23.38
N LYS A 60 -40.48 -21.26 22.27
CA LYS A 60 -40.36 -22.12 21.09
C LYS A 60 -38.94 -22.68 20.98
N SER A 61 -38.82 -23.89 20.47
CA SER A 61 -37.53 -24.59 20.32
C SER A 61 -36.88 -24.42 18.95
N ASP A 62 -37.63 -23.96 17.94
CA ASP A 62 -37.12 -23.81 16.57
C ASP A 62 -37.58 -22.47 15.99
N CYS A 63 -36.66 -21.74 15.36
CA CYS A 63 -36.92 -20.45 14.73
C CYS A 63 -37.87 -20.54 13.52
N ARG A 64 -38.07 -21.74 12.93
CA ARG A 64 -39.03 -21.94 11.82
C ARG A 64 -40.49 -21.84 12.24
N GLN A 65 -40.78 -22.01 13.53
CA GLN A 65 -42.15 -21.96 14.07
C GLN A 65 -42.58 -20.53 14.47
N LEU A 66 -41.75 -19.52 14.21
CA LEU A 66 -42.02 -18.13 14.59
C LEU A 66 -43.15 -17.50 13.77
N ASN A 67 -43.94 -16.68 14.46
CA ASN A 67 -45.05 -15.89 13.93
C ASN A 67 -44.89 -14.41 14.31
N ALA A 68 -45.62 -13.51 13.64
CA ALA A 68 -45.58 -12.07 13.93
C ALA A 68 -45.92 -11.72 15.39
N ASN A 69 -46.83 -12.47 16.03
CA ASN A 69 -47.18 -12.27 17.44
C ASN A 69 -46.04 -12.60 18.41
N ASP A 70 -45.16 -13.54 18.04
CA ASP A 70 -44.00 -13.90 18.86
C ASP A 70 -42.96 -12.76 18.85
N ILE A 71 -42.79 -12.11 17.71
CA ILE A 71 -41.91 -10.94 17.58
C ILE A 71 -42.41 -9.79 18.44
N GLN A 72 -43.72 -9.51 18.41
CA GLN A 72 -44.31 -8.48 19.28
C GLN A 72 -44.18 -8.84 20.77
N THR A 73 -44.37 -10.11 21.11
CA THR A 73 -44.16 -10.61 22.48
C THR A 73 -42.71 -10.42 22.92
N PHE A 74 -41.75 -10.71 22.04
CA PHE A 74 -40.32 -10.49 22.28
C PHE A 74 -40.00 -9.00 22.49
N ILE A 75 -40.48 -8.10 21.63
CA ILE A 75 -40.26 -6.64 21.75
C ILE A 75 -40.77 -6.14 23.10
N ASN A 76 -42.03 -6.47 23.44
CA ASN A 76 -42.64 -6.06 24.69
C ASN A 76 -41.89 -6.60 25.92
N ARG A 77 -41.36 -7.83 25.84
CA ARG A 77 -40.57 -8.43 26.92
C ARG A 77 -39.21 -7.75 27.10
N ILE A 78 -38.48 -7.53 26.01
CA ILE A 78 -37.16 -6.89 26.06
C ILE A 78 -37.27 -5.42 26.54
N GLN A 79 -38.31 -4.70 26.13
CA GLN A 79 -38.60 -3.36 26.64
C GLN A 79 -38.87 -3.33 28.15
N ARG A 80 -39.60 -4.31 28.69
CA ARG A 80 -39.80 -4.41 30.14
C ARG A 80 -38.48 -4.64 30.87
N CYS A 81 -37.63 -5.51 30.33
CA CYS A 81 -36.32 -5.76 30.90
C CYS A 81 -35.36 -4.57 30.73
N HIS A 82 -35.60 -3.66 29.78
CA HIS A 82 -34.75 -2.49 29.58
C HIS A 82 -34.78 -1.53 30.77
N ALA A 83 -35.93 -1.32 31.43
CA ALA A 83 -36.00 -0.50 32.64
C ALA A 83 -35.04 -0.99 33.74
N LEU A 84 -34.81 -2.31 33.80
CA LEU A 84 -33.84 -2.94 34.69
C LEU A 84 -32.41 -2.90 34.15
N TYR A 85 -32.22 -2.80 32.83
CA TYR A 85 -30.91 -2.65 32.20
C TYR A 85 -30.28 -1.29 32.55
N ASP A 86 -31.06 -0.21 32.51
CA ASP A 86 -30.59 1.16 32.79
C ASP A 86 -30.09 1.35 34.22
N THR A 87 -30.63 0.58 35.17
CA THR A 87 -30.13 0.55 36.56
C THR A 87 -28.74 -0.06 36.68
N GLY A 88 -28.20 -0.66 35.61
CA GLY A 88 -26.91 -1.36 35.60
C GLY A 88 -26.95 -2.77 36.20
N LEU A 89 -28.08 -3.19 36.79
CA LEU A 89 -28.22 -4.51 37.41
C LEU A 89 -28.05 -5.66 36.41
N ILE A 90 -28.59 -5.54 35.19
CA ILE A 90 -28.44 -6.56 34.14
C ILE A 90 -26.97 -6.68 33.71
N ARG A 91 -26.23 -5.58 33.67
CA ARG A 91 -24.80 -5.56 33.36
C ARG A 91 -23.97 -6.22 34.49
N LEU A 92 -24.37 -6.02 35.74
CA LEU A 92 -23.72 -6.64 36.91
C LEU A 92 -23.97 -8.16 36.97
N ALA A 93 -25.20 -8.61 36.70
CA ALA A 93 -25.54 -10.03 36.58
C ALA A 93 -24.80 -10.73 35.40
N GLY A 94 -24.51 -9.97 34.35
CA GLY A 94 -23.68 -10.39 33.21
C GLY A 94 -22.24 -10.78 33.57
N LEU A 95 -21.69 -10.22 34.65
CA LEU A 95 -20.28 -10.38 35.01
C LEU A 95 -20.05 -11.69 35.81
N LYS A 96 -19.02 -12.45 35.40
CA LYS A 96 -18.62 -13.73 36.03
C LYS A 96 -18.45 -13.67 37.56
N ARG A 97 -18.17 -12.49 38.13
CA ARG A 97 -17.91 -12.27 39.56
C ARG A 97 -19.17 -12.39 40.44
N TYR A 98 -20.37 -12.19 39.89
CA TYR A 98 -21.65 -12.34 40.59
C TYR A 98 -22.37 -13.66 40.30
N ARG A 99 -21.82 -14.50 39.42
CA ARG A 99 -22.37 -15.84 39.12
C ARG A 99 -22.24 -16.82 40.31
N ALA A 100 -21.34 -16.53 41.25
CA ALA A 100 -21.06 -17.38 42.42
C ALA A 100 -21.77 -16.94 43.72
N ALA A 101 -22.36 -15.74 43.73
CA ALA A 101 -23.16 -15.23 44.84
C ALA A 101 -24.44 -14.62 44.25
N PRO A 102 -25.42 -15.46 43.86
CA PRO A 102 -26.69 -14.93 43.41
C PRO A 102 -27.34 -14.21 44.59
N ILE A 103 -27.58 -12.91 44.44
CA ILE A 103 -28.60 -12.25 45.24
C ILE A 103 -29.91 -12.94 44.84
N ASP A 104 -30.64 -13.52 45.80
CA ASP A 104 -31.86 -14.32 45.58
C ASP A 104 -32.89 -13.65 44.65
N LEU A 105 -32.83 -12.31 44.52
CA LEU A 105 -33.62 -11.49 43.61
C LEU A 105 -33.45 -11.86 42.12
N PHE A 106 -32.27 -12.31 41.67
CA PHE A 106 -31.97 -12.55 40.25
C PHE A 106 -32.46 -13.91 39.72
N GLN A 107 -32.73 -14.86 40.60
CA GLN A 107 -33.06 -16.23 40.23
C GLN A 107 -34.53 -16.38 39.76
N TYR A 108 -35.39 -15.40 40.09
CA TYR A 108 -36.84 -15.47 39.86
C TYR A 108 -37.36 -14.59 38.72
N ASP A 109 -36.55 -13.67 38.19
CA ASP A 109 -37.00 -12.77 37.14
C ASP A 109 -36.50 -13.21 35.77
N LEU A 110 -37.43 -13.31 34.81
CA LEU A 110 -37.19 -13.75 33.44
C LEU A 110 -36.10 -12.92 32.74
N CYS A 111 -35.92 -11.67 33.16
CA CYS A 111 -34.95 -10.75 32.58
C CYS A 111 -33.48 -11.11 32.87
N PHE A 112 -33.20 -11.84 33.95
CA PHE A 112 -31.82 -12.21 34.36
C PHE A 112 -31.44 -13.64 34.00
N ARG A 113 -32.38 -14.43 33.47
CA ARG A 113 -32.17 -15.85 33.19
C ARG A 113 -31.11 -16.06 32.10
N HIS A 114 -30.05 -16.80 32.45
CA HIS A 114 -28.92 -17.17 31.59
C HIS A 114 -28.21 -16.00 30.87
N ASN A 115 -28.38 -14.76 31.34
CA ASN A 115 -27.83 -13.54 30.72
C ASN A 115 -28.26 -13.31 29.26
N PHE A 116 -29.35 -13.95 28.79
CA PHE A 116 -29.80 -13.80 27.40
C PHE A 116 -30.25 -12.39 27.08
N THR A 117 -31.00 -11.75 27.97
CA THR A 117 -31.41 -10.35 27.83
C THR A 117 -30.22 -9.40 27.67
N PHE A 118 -29.14 -9.64 28.43
CA PHE A 118 -27.91 -8.87 28.30
C PHE A 118 -27.25 -9.08 26.92
N LEU A 119 -27.15 -10.34 26.47
CA LEU A 119 -26.57 -10.66 25.16
C LEU A 119 -27.38 -10.06 24.01
N THR A 120 -28.71 -10.12 24.11
CA THR A 120 -29.62 -9.55 23.11
C THR A 120 -29.43 -8.04 22.99
N LEU A 121 -29.50 -7.31 24.11
CA LEU A 121 -29.42 -5.85 24.13
C LEU A 121 -28.03 -5.31 23.76
N GLU A 122 -26.96 -6.00 24.16
CA GLU A 122 -25.59 -5.50 23.93
C GLU A 122 -25.05 -5.86 22.53
N TYR A 123 -25.45 -7.02 21.98
CA TYR A 123 -24.76 -7.61 20.83
C TYR A 123 -25.63 -8.02 19.64
N LEU A 124 -26.91 -8.35 19.85
CA LEU A 124 -27.78 -8.82 18.75
C LEU A 124 -28.69 -7.72 18.19
N VAL A 125 -28.92 -6.68 18.97
CA VAL A 125 -29.90 -5.63 18.71
C VAL A 125 -29.20 -4.26 18.68
N ASP A 126 -29.69 -3.35 17.85
CA ASP A 126 -29.12 -2.01 17.73
C ASP A 126 -29.26 -1.18 19.00
N LYS A 127 -28.31 -0.25 19.21
CA LYS A 127 -28.37 0.74 20.30
C LYS A 127 -29.64 1.58 20.28
N THR A 128 -30.19 1.85 19.10
CA THR A 128 -31.40 2.67 18.90
C THR A 128 -32.69 1.90 19.14
N PHE A 129 -32.63 0.56 19.22
CA PHE A 129 -33.81 -0.30 19.39
C PHE A 129 -34.68 0.12 20.57
N LEU A 130 -34.06 0.59 21.64
CA LEU A 130 -34.72 1.02 22.87
C LEU A 130 -35.64 2.22 22.67
N SER A 131 -35.34 3.07 21.67
CA SER A 131 -36.11 4.27 21.35
C SER A 131 -37.11 4.07 20.20
N THR A 132 -36.78 3.20 19.24
CA THR A 132 -37.57 3.04 18.01
C THR A 132 -38.34 1.72 17.93
N ASN A 133 -38.01 0.73 18.77
CA ASN A 133 -38.51 -0.66 18.70
C ASN A 133 -38.16 -1.38 17.40
N GLU A 134 -37.20 -0.83 16.66
CA GLU A 134 -36.75 -1.34 15.37
C GLU A 134 -35.26 -1.65 15.44
N THR A 135 -34.84 -2.69 14.72
CA THR A 135 -33.42 -3.03 14.57
C THR A 135 -33.06 -2.97 13.10
N ARG A 136 -32.04 -2.19 12.76
CA ARG A 136 -31.51 -2.09 11.40
C ARG A 136 -30.43 -3.11 11.14
N TYR A 137 -29.64 -3.40 12.16
CA TYR A 137 -28.58 -4.39 12.11
C TYR A 137 -28.81 -5.48 13.16
N THR A 138 -28.37 -6.69 12.82
CA THR A 138 -28.27 -7.81 13.76
C THR A 138 -26.96 -8.53 13.54
N ALA A 139 -26.34 -8.97 14.63
CA ALA A 139 -25.19 -9.86 14.55
C ALA A 139 -25.62 -11.32 14.76
N MET A 140 -24.92 -12.25 14.13
CA MET A 140 -24.94 -13.68 14.44
C MET A 140 -23.58 -14.09 14.95
N TRP A 141 -23.57 -14.73 16.12
CA TRP A 141 -22.36 -15.06 16.85
C TRP A 141 -22.21 -16.56 16.93
N PHE A 142 -21.13 -17.09 16.37
CA PHE A 142 -20.83 -18.52 16.41
C PHE A 142 -19.58 -18.77 17.24
N LEU A 143 -19.61 -19.72 18.17
CA LEU A 143 -18.44 -20.03 18.99
C LEU A 143 -17.36 -20.72 18.14
N LYS A 144 -16.17 -20.11 18.07
CA LYS A 144 -14.99 -20.65 17.39
C LYS A 144 -14.53 -21.94 18.12
N PRO A 145 -14.30 -23.06 17.39
CA PRO A 145 -13.77 -24.27 17.99
C PRO A 145 -12.35 -24.05 18.54
N THR A 146 -12.02 -24.72 19.64
CA THR A 146 -10.72 -24.55 20.32
C THR A 146 -9.56 -25.18 19.56
N LYS A 147 -9.84 -26.09 18.62
CA LYS A 147 -8.86 -26.76 17.76
C LYS A 147 -9.31 -26.65 16.30
N PRO A 148 -8.39 -26.52 15.34
CA PRO A 148 -8.73 -26.57 13.92
C PRO A 148 -9.32 -27.94 13.59
N ILE A 149 -10.35 -27.95 12.75
CA ILE A 149 -10.99 -29.19 12.29
C ILE A 149 -10.20 -29.65 11.06
N ILE A 150 -9.74 -30.90 11.08
CA ILE A 150 -9.05 -31.50 9.95
C ILE A 150 -10.10 -32.27 9.16
N THR A 151 -10.33 -31.85 7.92
CA THR A 151 -11.25 -32.55 7.01
C THR A 151 -10.65 -33.88 6.56
N ALA A 152 -11.48 -34.81 6.08
CA ALA A 152 -11.05 -36.07 5.49
C ALA A 152 -9.98 -35.90 4.37
N ASN A 153 -9.97 -34.73 3.71
CA ASN A 153 -9.02 -34.37 2.65
C ASN A 153 -7.69 -33.82 3.17
N GLY A 154 -7.46 -33.82 4.49
CA GLY A 154 -6.25 -33.29 5.14
C GLY A 154 -6.20 -31.76 5.26
N SER A 155 -7.21 -31.04 4.75
CA SER A 155 -7.29 -29.58 4.86
C SER A 155 -7.72 -29.14 6.28
N GLN A 156 -6.99 -28.16 6.83
CA GLN A 156 -7.32 -27.56 8.12
C GLN A 156 -8.35 -26.43 7.95
N ILE A 157 -9.56 -26.68 8.41
CA ILE A 157 -10.66 -25.70 8.50
C ILE A 157 -10.49 -24.89 9.79
N HIS A 158 -10.97 -23.64 9.79
CA HIS A 158 -10.79 -22.67 10.87
C HIS A 158 -9.37 -22.11 11.03
N THR A 159 -8.56 -22.19 9.98
CA THR A 159 -7.27 -21.50 9.90
C THR A 159 -7.42 -20.19 9.14
N SER A 160 -6.54 -19.24 9.44
CA SER A 160 -6.57 -17.91 8.82
C SER A 160 -6.30 -17.96 7.31
N ASN A 161 -5.60 -19.00 6.83
CA ASN A 161 -5.31 -19.21 5.41
C ASN A 161 -6.50 -19.74 4.62
N SER A 162 -7.25 -20.71 5.17
CA SER A 162 -8.45 -21.26 4.52
C SER A 162 -9.65 -20.33 4.63
N ALA A 163 -9.68 -19.45 5.64
CA ALA A 163 -10.71 -18.43 5.80
C ALA A 163 -10.82 -17.49 4.59
N HIS A 164 -9.70 -17.07 4.01
CA HIS A 164 -9.70 -16.19 2.84
C HIS A 164 -10.32 -16.86 1.61
N ASP A 165 -9.97 -18.13 1.36
CA ASP A 165 -10.47 -18.83 0.19
C ASP A 165 -11.98 -19.11 0.35
N LEU A 166 -12.41 -19.51 1.54
CA LEU A 166 -13.82 -19.64 1.91
C LEU A 166 -14.57 -18.30 1.77
N PHE A 167 -13.96 -17.18 2.16
CA PHE A 167 -14.53 -15.85 1.98
C PHE A 167 -14.79 -15.51 0.51
N ILE A 168 -13.76 -15.69 -0.34
CA ILE A 168 -13.86 -15.32 -1.75
C ILE A 168 -14.88 -16.21 -2.46
N GLU A 169 -14.80 -17.51 -2.23
CA GLU A 169 -15.67 -18.50 -2.87
C GLU A 169 -17.14 -18.32 -2.45
N HIS A 170 -17.41 -18.17 -1.15
CA HIS A 170 -18.79 -18.23 -0.64
C HIS A 170 -19.46 -16.87 -0.41
N PHE A 171 -18.69 -15.80 -0.17
CA PHE A 171 -19.24 -14.49 0.20
C PHE A 171 -18.94 -13.38 -0.83
N TYR A 172 -17.76 -13.37 -1.44
CA TYR A 172 -17.38 -12.29 -2.38
C TYR A 172 -17.93 -12.54 -3.79
N GLN A 173 -17.77 -13.75 -4.32
CA GLN A 173 -18.20 -14.09 -5.69
C GLN A 173 -19.66 -14.53 -5.77
N ASN A 174 -20.24 -14.97 -4.65
CA ASN A 174 -21.58 -15.52 -4.59
C ASN A 174 -22.57 -14.50 -3.99
N PRO A 175 -23.48 -13.91 -4.78
CA PRO A 175 -24.56 -13.05 -4.26
C PRO A 175 -25.67 -13.84 -3.54
N LYS A 176 -25.48 -15.15 -3.30
CA LYS A 176 -26.48 -16.05 -2.69
C LYS A 176 -26.96 -15.61 -1.32
N PHE A 177 -26.20 -14.79 -0.60
CA PHE A 177 -26.56 -14.30 0.73
C PHE A 177 -27.35 -12.98 0.71
N ASP A 178 -27.80 -12.51 -0.46
CA ASP A 178 -28.83 -11.47 -0.59
C ASP A 178 -30.12 -12.10 -1.14
N ASP A 179 -31.08 -12.35 -0.26
CA ASP A 179 -32.37 -12.97 -0.61
C ASP A 179 -33.46 -11.90 -0.89
N GLY A 180 -33.09 -10.62 -1.02
CA GLY A 180 -34.03 -9.50 -1.11
C GLY A 180 -34.69 -9.09 0.21
N TRP A 181 -34.59 -9.93 1.26
CA TRP A 181 -35.08 -9.64 2.61
C TRP A 181 -33.95 -9.17 3.55
N THR A 182 -32.87 -9.94 3.59
CA THR A 182 -31.67 -9.62 4.38
C THR A 182 -30.43 -9.77 3.52
N ARG A 183 -29.41 -8.97 3.81
CA ARG A 183 -28.09 -9.03 3.17
C ARG A 183 -26.98 -8.98 4.22
N ILE A 184 -25.82 -9.56 3.90
CA ILE A 184 -24.65 -9.48 4.77
C ILE A 184 -24.04 -8.08 4.64
N TYR A 185 -23.93 -7.38 5.77
CA TYR A 185 -23.32 -6.06 5.85
C TYR A 185 -21.82 -6.13 6.15
N ALA A 186 -21.45 -6.97 7.12
CA ALA A 186 -20.06 -7.11 7.55
C ALA A 186 -19.76 -8.52 8.07
N LEU A 187 -18.50 -8.92 7.96
CA LEU A 187 -18.01 -10.23 8.37
C LEU A 187 -16.76 -10.04 9.22
N ASN A 188 -16.73 -10.69 10.38
CA ASN A 188 -15.56 -10.74 11.24
C ASN A 188 -15.35 -12.19 11.70
N PHE A 189 -14.57 -12.95 10.94
CA PHE A 189 -14.30 -14.35 11.22
C PHE A 189 -12.83 -14.73 10.99
N MET A 190 -12.39 -15.76 11.72
CA MET A 190 -11.13 -16.48 11.52
C MET A 190 -9.85 -15.64 11.34
N ASP A 191 -9.78 -14.44 11.93
CA ASP A 191 -8.63 -13.54 11.84
C ASP A 191 -8.17 -13.29 10.38
N ILE A 192 -9.13 -13.27 9.45
CA ILE A 192 -8.95 -13.21 7.99
C ILE A 192 -8.17 -11.98 7.50
N ARG A 193 -8.12 -10.90 8.28
CA ARG A 193 -7.61 -9.58 7.86
C ARG A 193 -6.15 -9.63 7.41
N ILE A 194 -5.26 -10.20 8.23
CA ILE A 194 -3.81 -10.22 7.93
C ILE A 194 -3.50 -11.14 6.74
N PRO A 195 -3.96 -12.42 6.70
CA PRO A 195 -3.71 -13.29 5.56
C PRO A 195 -4.30 -12.75 4.25
N SER A 196 -5.49 -12.14 4.29
CA SER A 196 -6.10 -11.52 3.10
C SER A 196 -5.28 -10.35 2.62
N ALA A 197 -4.81 -9.49 3.51
CA ALA A 197 -3.92 -8.39 3.16
C ALA A 197 -2.63 -8.92 2.51
N MET A 198 -2.03 -9.98 3.05
CA MET A 198 -0.82 -10.57 2.47
C MET A 198 -1.05 -11.22 1.11
N LYS A 199 -2.20 -11.89 0.91
CA LYS A 199 -2.60 -12.43 -0.41
C LYS A 199 -2.84 -11.30 -1.42
N GLN A 200 -3.48 -10.21 -1.00
CA GLN A 200 -3.72 -9.04 -1.84
C GLN A 200 -2.41 -8.34 -2.22
N ILE A 201 -1.50 -8.09 -1.27
CA ILE A 201 -0.18 -7.51 -1.53
C ILE A 201 0.57 -8.33 -2.59
N ARG A 202 0.49 -9.66 -2.53
CA ARG A 202 1.11 -10.54 -3.54
C ARG A 202 0.51 -10.33 -4.94
N ALA A 203 -0.81 -10.16 -5.04
CA ALA A 203 -1.46 -9.85 -6.31
C ALA A 203 -1.04 -8.45 -6.82
N ASP A 204 -0.93 -7.48 -5.91
CA ASP A 204 -0.54 -6.11 -6.22
C ASP A 204 0.96 -5.99 -6.59
N MET A 205 1.80 -6.98 -6.24
CA MET A 205 3.22 -7.02 -6.67
C MET A 205 3.38 -6.96 -8.20
N PHE A 206 2.37 -7.37 -8.97
CA PHE A 206 2.38 -7.19 -10.42
C PHE A 206 2.46 -5.71 -10.83
N PHE A 207 1.73 -4.83 -10.16
CA PHE A 207 1.78 -3.38 -10.44
C PHE A 207 3.16 -2.79 -10.09
N VAL A 208 3.83 -3.33 -9.06
CA VAL A 208 5.22 -2.96 -8.72
C VAL A 208 6.12 -3.26 -9.91
N ILE A 209 6.07 -4.48 -10.44
CA ILE A 209 6.90 -4.91 -11.58
C ILE A 209 6.62 -4.05 -12.82
N LEU A 210 5.36 -3.71 -13.08
CA LEU A 210 4.95 -2.83 -14.17
C LEU A 210 5.56 -1.42 -14.02
N ALA A 211 5.51 -0.84 -12.81
CA ALA A 211 6.08 0.47 -12.52
C ALA A 211 7.61 0.49 -12.71
N ILE A 212 8.31 -0.54 -12.22
CA ILE A 212 9.76 -0.70 -12.43
C ILE A 212 10.07 -0.79 -13.92
N SER A 213 9.31 -1.60 -14.67
CA SER A 213 9.50 -1.77 -16.11
C SER A 213 9.32 -0.45 -16.87
N LEU A 214 8.36 0.38 -16.47
CA LEU A 214 8.13 1.70 -17.07
C LEU A 214 9.32 2.64 -16.81
N ILE A 215 9.83 2.70 -15.58
CA ILE A 215 10.98 3.55 -15.24
C ILE A 215 12.25 3.09 -15.98
N VAL A 216 12.48 1.77 -16.05
CA VAL A 216 13.55 1.19 -16.88
C VAL A 216 13.36 1.57 -18.36
N GLY A 217 12.13 1.54 -18.87
CA GLY A 217 11.82 2.00 -20.23
C GLY A 217 12.18 3.46 -20.46
N VAL A 218 11.81 4.35 -19.54
CA VAL A 218 12.11 5.79 -19.61
C VAL A 218 13.63 6.03 -19.54
N THR A 219 14.35 5.35 -18.64
CA THR A 219 15.82 5.46 -18.54
C THR A 219 16.51 5.00 -19.82
N ILE A 220 16.05 3.91 -20.44
CA ILE A 220 16.56 3.45 -21.75
C ILE A 220 16.33 4.52 -22.83
N ILE A 221 15.13 5.11 -22.89
CA ILE A 221 14.78 6.14 -23.88
C ILE A 221 15.64 7.40 -23.67
N TYR A 222 15.84 7.84 -22.43
CA TYR A 222 16.64 9.02 -22.10
C TYR A 222 18.13 8.81 -22.44
N LEU A 223 18.71 7.71 -21.96
CA LEU A 223 20.13 7.39 -22.17
C LEU A 223 20.42 7.03 -23.63
N ARG A 224 19.40 6.58 -24.40
CA ARG A 224 19.52 6.01 -25.76
C ARG A 224 20.62 4.95 -25.87
N SER A 225 20.91 4.27 -24.76
CA SER A 225 21.94 3.23 -24.65
C SER A 225 21.45 2.12 -23.72
N ILE A 226 21.26 0.92 -24.28
CA ILE A 226 20.71 -0.23 -23.55
C ILE A 226 21.72 -0.76 -22.52
N THR A 227 23.01 -0.81 -22.87
CA THR A 227 24.06 -1.35 -21.98
C THR A 227 24.21 -0.50 -20.72
N VAL A 228 24.25 0.83 -20.88
CA VAL A 228 24.34 1.77 -19.77
C VAL A 228 23.10 1.66 -18.89
N ALA A 229 21.90 1.66 -19.49
CA ALA A 229 20.67 1.51 -18.74
C ALA A 229 20.62 0.18 -17.95
N LEU A 230 21.03 -0.95 -18.54
CA LEU A 230 21.09 -2.23 -17.84
C LEU A 230 22.09 -2.19 -16.67
N MET A 231 23.29 -1.65 -16.88
CA MET A 231 24.29 -1.53 -15.82
C MET A 231 23.79 -0.67 -14.65
N THR A 232 23.16 0.47 -14.94
CA THR A 232 22.60 1.33 -13.89
C THR A 232 21.51 0.61 -13.08
N ASN A 233 20.62 -0.14 -13.74
CA ASN A 233 19.57 -0.89 -13.05
C ASN A 233 20.12 -2.05 -12.22
N ILE A 234 21.16 -2.75 -12.71
CA ILE A 234 21.85 -3.79 -11.93
C ILE A 234 22.48 -3.17 -10.67
N CYS A 235 23.10 -2.00 -10.77
CA CYS A 235 23.66 -1.29 -9.61
C CYS A 235 22.57 -0.95 -8.57
N VAL A 236 21.39 -0.49 -9.00
CA VAL A 236 20.27 -0.18 -8.10
C VAL A 236 19.80 -1.44 -7.36
N VAL A 237 19.63 -2.56 -8.07
CA VAL A 237 19.23 -3.84 -7.47
C VAL A 237 20.29 -4.37 -6.50
N LEU A 238 21.57 -4.29 -6.86
CA LEU A 238 22.67 -4.68 -5.99
C LEU A 238 22.75 -3.81 -4.72
N SER A 239 22.52 -2.50 -4.84
CA SER A 239 22.46 -1.61 -3.67
C SER A 239 21.38 -2.05 -2.69
N PHE A 240 20.17 -2.38 -3.19
CA PHE A 240 19.10 -2.92 -2.35
C PHE A 240 19.48 -4.26 -1.69
N ALA A 241 20.10 -5.17 -2.43
CA ALA A 241 20.56 -6.46 -1.89
C ALA A 241 21.62 -6.28 -0.80
N CYS A 242 22.58 -5.38 -1.00
CA CYS A 242 23.60 -5.01 -0.01
C CYS A 242 22.96 -4.39 1.24
N ALA A 243 22.01 -3.48 1.09
CA ALA A 243 21.30 -2.88 2.24
C ALA A 243 20.49 -3.93 3.02
N TYR A 244 19.83 -4.87 2.34
CA TYR A 244 19.13 -5.98 2.99
C TYR A 244 20.08 -6.93 3.72
N PHE A 245 21.24 -7.23 3.12
CA PHE A 245 22.29 -8.03 3.76
C PHE A 245 22.80 -7.35 5.03
N SER A 246 23.12 -6.05 4.97
CA SER A 246 23.54 -5.27 6.13
C SER A 246 22.46 -5.24 7.21
N TYR A 247 21.20 -5.03 6.84
CA TYR A 247 20.06 -5.03 7.76
C TYR A 247 19.88 -6.38 8.47
N LYS A 248 19.97 -7.49 7.74
CA LYS A 248 19.68 -8.82 8.28
C LYS A 248 20.88 -9.42 9.03
N ILE A 249 22.08 -9.30 8.49
CA ILE A 249 23.28 -9.99 9.01
C ILE A 249 24.08 -9.09 9.94
N ILE A 250 24.36 -7.84 9.55
CA ILE A 250 25.20 -6.94 10.34
C ILE A 250 24.42 -6.41 11.55
N LEU A 251 23.19 -5.95 11.32
CA LEU A 251 22.33 -5.39 12.39
C LEU A 251 21.52 -6.46 13.14
N ASN A 252 21.52 -7.71 12.66
CA ASN A 252 20.83 -8.86 13.26
C ASN A 252 19.33 -8.60 13.56
N ILE A 253 18.64 -7.90 12.65
CA ILE A 253 17.22 -7.56 12.82
C ILE A 253 16.37 -8.59 12.08
N ASP A 254 15.64 -9.40 12.85
CA ASP A 254 14.84 -10.46 12.24
C ASP A 254 13.57 -9.97 11.56
N LEU A 255 12.98 -8.91 12.11
CA LEU A 255 11.73 -8.35 11.66
C LEU A 255 11.96 -7.49 10.41
N PHE A 256 11.31 -7.84 9.29
CA PHE A 256 11.27 -7.00 8.09
C PHE A 256 9.83 -6.50 7.87
N PRO A 257 9.52 -5.26 8.29
CA PRO A 257 8.22 -4.64 8.03
C PRO A 257 7.83 -4.61 6.55
N TYR A 258 6.55 -4.78 6.26
CA TYR A 258 6.03 -4.61 4.89
C TYR A 258 6.21 -3.18 4.37
N ILE A 259 6.28 -2.19 5.26
CA ILE A 259 6.55 -0.78 4.90
C ILE A 259 7.93 -0.64 4.24
N ASN A 260 8.88 -1.53 4.55
CA ASN A 260 10.20 -1.53 3.90
C ASN A 260 10.12 -1.92 2.42
N LEU A 261 9.03 -2.54 1.95
CA LEU A 261 8.81 -2.72 0.50
C LEU A 261 8.53 -1.38 -0.21
N MET A 262 8.04 -0.36 0.52
CA MET A 262 7.88 0.99 -0.03
C MET A 262 9.23 1.63 -0.38
N ALA A 263 10.30 1.23 0.32
CA ALA A 263 11.66 1.69 0.05
C ALA A 263 12.08 1.44 -1.40
N THR A 264 11.66 0.32 -1.98
CA THR A 264 11.99 -0.04 -3.37
C THR A 264 11.46 0.99 -4.36
N PHE A 265 10.25 1.51 -4.15
CA PHE A 265 9.68 2.54 -5.01
C PHE A 265 10.42 3.87 -4.90
N ILE A 266 10.73 4.28 -3.68
CA ILE A 266 11.45 5.54 -3.41
C ILE A 266 12.86 5.46 -4.00
N LEU A 267 13.55 4.33 -3.80
CA LEU A 267 14.90 4.08 -4.28
C LEU A 267 15.00 4.25 -5.80
N ILE A 268 14.09 3.63 -6.54
CA ILE A 268 14.16 3.66 -8.01
C ILE A 268 13.95 5.08 -8.53
N GLY A 269 13.03 5.86 -7.94
CA GLY A 269 12.83 7.25 -8.30
C GLY A 269 14.10 8.08 -8.09
N ILE A 270 14.65 8.09 -6.87
CA ILE A 270 15.82 8.90 -6.52
C ILE A 270 17.08 8.44 -7.26
N SER A 271 17.22 7.14 -7.50
CA SER A 271 18.36 6.60 -8.26
C SER A 271 18.35 7.07 -9.71
N CYS A 272 17.18 7.13 -10.36
CA CYS A 272 17.08 7.62 -11.72
C CYS A 272 17.45 9.10 -11.83
N ASP A 273 17.07 9.92 -10.85
CA ASP A 273 17.45 11.34 -10.82
C ASP A 273 18.98 11.50 -10.76
N ASN A 274 19.65 10.74 -9.88
CA ASN A 274 21.11 10.76 -9.77
C ASN A 274 21.79 10.31 -11.08
N VAL A 275 21.25 9.29 -11.75
CA VAL A 275 21.74 8.84 -13.06
C VAL A 275 21.61 9.96 -14.08
N PHE A 276 20.46 10.64 -14.16
CA PHE A 276 20.24 11.71 -15.12
C PHE A 276 21.18 12.90 -14.89
N VAL A 277 21.42 13.30 -13.64
CA VAL A 277 22.37 14.38 -13.32
C VAL A 277 23.80 14.04 -13.76
N ILE A 278 24.26 12.81 -13.52
CA ILE A 278 25.60 12.37 -13.94
C ILE A 278 25.71 12.35 -15.47
N PHE A 279 24.70 11.86 -16.17
CA PHE A 279 24.72 11.80 -17.63
C PHE A 279 24.60 13.17 -18.28
N ASP A 280 23.84 14.10 -17.70
CA ASP A 280 23.76 15.47 -18.18
C ASP A 280 25.11 16.19 -18.03
N ALA A 281 25.77 16.05 -16.87
CA ALA A 281 27.13 16.53 -16.66
C ALA A 281 28.12 15.90 -17.66
N TRP A 282 28.01 14.59 -17.93
CA TRP A 282 28.83 13.92 -18.94
C TRP A 282 28.64 14.50 -20.34
N TYR A 283 27.41 14.81 -20.74
CA TYR A 283 27.15 15.44 -22.03
C TYR A 283 27.62 16.89 -22.09
N SER A 284 27.56 17.63 -20.97
CA SER A 284 28.09 19.00 -20.88
C SER A 284 29.60 19.02 -21.08
N GLU A 285 30.35 18.19 -20.36
CA GLU A 285 31.82 18.10 -20.51
C GLU A 285 32.22 17.67 -21.92
N LYS A 286 31.47 16.73 -22.52
CA LYS A 286 31.70 16.30 -23.90
C LYS A 286 31.46 17.44 -24.90
N LEU A 287 30.46 18.27 -24.64
CA LEU A 287 30.13 19.43 -25.47
C LEU A 287 31.22 20.51 -25.37
N ASP A 288 31.77 20.73 -24.18
CA ASP A 288 32.86 21.69 -23.98
C ASP A 288 34.12 21.29 -24.74
N ILE A 289 34.49 20.01 -24.70
CA ILE A 289 35.61 19.49 -25.51
C ILE A 289 35.34 19.62 -27.01
N TYR A 290 34.10 19.37 -27.45
CA TYR A 290 33.71 19.57 -28.85
C TYR A 290 33.89 21.04 -29.28
N ASN A 291 33.44 21.98 -28.45
CA ASN A 291 33.57 23.42 -28.70
C ASN A 291 35.05 23.85 -28.71
N GLU A 292 35.86 23.37 -27.77
CA GLU A 292 37.30 23.67 -27.70
C GLU A 292 38.06 23.13 -28.93
N ALA A 293 37.75 21.91 -29.36
CA ALA A 293 38.33 21.32 -30.58
C ALA A 293 37.97 22.12 -31.83
N ARG A 294 36.72 22.59 -31.91
CA ARG A 294 36.22 23.41 -33.01
C ARG A 294 36.90 24.78 -33.07
N LEU A 295 37.08 25.45 -31.93
CA LEU A 295 37.77 26.76 -31.84
C LEU A 295 39.25 26.65 -32.21
N ARG A 296 39.91 25.54 -31.84
CA ARG A 296 41.31 25.28 -32.20
C ARG A 296 41.51 24.68 -33.60
N GLY A 297 40.44 24.45 -34.35
CA GLY A 297 40.51 23.86 -35.69
C GLY A 297 41.02 22.40 -35.72
N ARG A 298 40.90 21.65 -34.62
CA ARG A 298 41.30 20.24 -34.56
C ARG A 298 40.28 19.36 -35.27
N SER A 299 40.75 18.30 -35.96
CA SER A 299 39.87 17.30 -36.56
C SER A 299 39.24 16.41 -35.49
N ILE A 300 37.92 16.21 -35.56
CA ILE A 300 37.16 15.36 -34.65
C ILE A 300 36.88 14.02 -35.31
N GLU A 301 37.24 12.93 -34.66
CA GLU A 301 36.89 11.56 -35.08
C GLU A 301 35.52 11.16 -34.51
N PHE A 302 34.79 10.29 -35.21
CA PHE A 302 33.47 9.80 -34.81
C PHE A 302 33.42 8.27 -34.84
N TYR A 303 32.60 7.66 -33.97
CA TYR A 303 32.46 6.19 -33.83
C TYR A 303 31.85 5.47 -35.05
N GLY A 304 31.60 6.16 -36.16
CA GLY A 304 31.05 5.57 -37.38
C GLY A 304 30.75 6.62 -38.45
N LYS A 305 30.09 6.19 -39.54
CA LYS A 305 29.67 7.08 -40.62
C LYS A 305 28.50 7.96 -40.13
N LEU A 306 28.67 9.28 -40.22
CA LEU A 306 27.62 10.23 -39.85
C LEU A 306 26.43 10.10 -40.79
N THR A 307 25.23 10.29 -40.25
CA THR A 307 24.02 10.48 -41.07
C THR A 307 24.14 11.77 -41.88
N ASP A 308 23.55 11.86 -43.06
CA ASP A 308 23.59 13.07 -43.90
C ASP A 308 23.16 14.35 -43.15
N LYS A 309 22.19 14.22 -42.24
CA LYS A 309 21.77 15.33 -41.35
C LYS A 309 22.89 15.75 -40.39
N GLN A 310 23.55 14.80 -39.75
CA GLN A 310 24.65 15.03 -38.81
C GLN A 310 25.87 15.61 -39.53
N GLN A 311 26.19 15.12 -40.72
CA GLN A 311 27.30 15.61 -41.53
C GLN A 311 27.06 17.05 -42.02
N LYS A 312 25.85 17.35 -42.52
CA LYS A 312 25.47 18.72 -42.88
C LYS A 312 25.53 19.65 -41.66
N GLN A 313 25.10 19.19 -40.49
CA GLN A 313 25.18 19.96 -39.25
C GLN A 313 26.64 20.26 -38.87
N TYR A 314 27.51 19.25 -38.87
CA TYR A 314 28.93 19.41 -38.55
C TYR A 314 29.62 20.43 -39.46
N LEU A 315 29.34 20.38 -40.76
CA LEU A 315 29.88 21.34 -41.73
C LEU A 315 29.39 22.76 -41.44
N ARG A 316 28.10 22.94 -41.15
CA ARG A 316 27.54 24.24 -40.76
C ARG A 316 28.20 24.80 -39.51
N ASP A 317 28.36 23.99 -38.47
CA ASP A 317 28.95 24.41 -37.20
C ASP A 317 30.41 24.84 -37.38
N ARG A 318 31.15 24.13 -38.24
CA ARG A 318 32.54 24.45 -38.59
C ARG A 318 32.66 25.74 -39.40
N GLU A 319 31.83 25.90 -40.44
CA GLU A 319 31.81 27.12 -41.25
C GLU A 319 31.40 28.35 -40.45
N TYR A 320 30.38 28.23 -39.59
CA TYR A 320 29.93 29.30 -38.70
C TYR A 320 31.06 29.76 -37.79
N THR A 321 31.78 28.80 -37.17
CA THR A 321 32.91 29.09 -36.30
C THR A 321 34.06 29.78 -37.04
N ALA A 322 34.39 29.30 -38.25
CA ALA A 322 35.41 29.93 -39.09
C ALA A 322 35.04 31.37 -39.46
N ARG A 323 33.78 31.64 -39.82
CA ARG A 323 33.29 33.00 -40.14
C ARG A 323 33.39 33.95 -38.94
N ILE A 324 33.02 33.49 -37.74
CA ILE A 324 33.13 34.31 -36.54
C ILE A 324 34.59 34.63 -36.25
N LEU A 325 35.48 33.63 -36.23
CA LEU A 325 36.91 33.85 -35.97
C LEU A 325 37.53 34.85 -36.97
N THR A 326 37.17 34.76 -38.25
CA THR A 326 37.63 35.74 -39.25
C THR A 326 37.08 37.14 -39.00
N ARG A 327 35.81 37.28 -38.59
CA ARG A 327 35.18 38.58 -38.29
C ARG A 327 35.78 39.22 -37.04
N THR A 328 36.03 38.44 -35.99
CA THR A 328 36.71 38.94 -34.78
C THR A 328 38.14 39.37 -35.10
N SER A 329 38.86 38.64 -35.97
CA SER A 329 40.20 39.06 -36.41
C SER A 329 40.20 40.35 -37.23
N SER A 330 39.17 40.60 -38.06
CA SER A 330 39.09 41.84 -38.83
C SER A 330 38.76 43.05 -37.93
N ILE A 331 37.86 42.88 -36.96
CA ILE A 331 37.51 43.92 -35.99
C ILE A 331 38.72 44.25 -35.08
N ARG A 332 39.51 43.24 -34.70
CA ARG A 332 40.73 43.44 -33.91
C ARG A 332 41.82 44.20 -34.67
N ASN A 333 41.92 44.00 -35.98
CA ASN A 333 42.85 44.75 -36.84
C ASN A 333 42.42 46.21 -37.04
N ASP A 334 41.11 46.52 -37.00
CA ASP A 334 40.61 47.90 -37.07
C ASP A 334 40.78 48.68 -35.74
N HIS A 335 40.91 47.98 -34.61
CA HIS A 335 41.09 48.60 -33.28
C HIS A 335 42.56 48.75 -32.82
N GLU A 336 43.55 48.32 -33.61
CA GLU A 336 44.98 48.53 -33.29
C GLU A 336 45.50 49.95 -33.57
N GLN A 337 44.62 50.95 -33.72
CA GLN A 337 44.99 52.38 -33.74
C GLN A 337 44.59 53.20 -32.51
N HIS A 338 43.90 52.66 -31.49
CA HIS A 338 43.69 53.40 -30.24
C HIS A 338 43.71 52.52 -28.97
N GLN A 339 44.89 52.50 -28.35
CA GLN A 339 45.20 52.59 -26.91
C GLN A 339 44.53 51.65 -25.88
N LYS A 340 45.42 50.93 -25.16
CA LYS A 340 45.29 50.36 -23.80
C LYS A 340 44.27 51.12 -22.94
N ASP A 341 43.28 50.44 -22.37
CA ASP A 341 43.31 49.77 -21.06
C ASP A 341 41.92 49.18 -20.75
N GLN A 342 41.88 48.22 -19.81
CA GLN A 342 40.72 47.78 -19.02
C GLN A 342 39.75 46.72 -19.57
N THR A 343 39.95 45.52 -19.00
CA THR A 343 38.94 44.60 -18.41
C THR A 343 37.92 43.91 -19.31
N GLY A 344 38.19 42.63 -19.56
CA GLY A 344 37.27 41.56 -19.18
C GLY A 344 35.94 41.49 -19.92
N GLU A 345 35.97 41.37 -21.24
CA GLU A 345 34.82 40.86 -21.99
C GLU A 345 35.15 39.45 -22.49
N GLU A 346 34.66 38.45 -21.75
CA GLU A 346 34.47 37.11 -22.29
C GLU A 346 33.50 37.23 -23.48
N GLU A 347 34.03 37.28 -24.70
CA GLU A 347 33.21 37.17 -25.91
C GLU A 347 32.43 35.86 -25.83
N HIS A 348 31.13 35.98 -25.57
CA HIS A 348 30.20 34.87 -25.46
C HIS A 348 30.06 34.21 -26.83
N PHE A 349 30.95 33.27 -27.13
CA PHE A 349 30.83 32.39 -28.27
C PHE A 349 29.59 31.52 -28.03
N ASP A 350 28.55 31.64 -28.85
CA ASP A 350 27.37 30.79 -28.73
C ASP A 350 27.80 29.31 -28.77
N SER A 351 27.76 28.65 -27.62
CA SER A 351 27.99 27.21 -27.50
C SER A 351 26.90 26.51 -28.30
N ILE A 352 27.28 25.87 -29.41
CA ILE A 352 26.31 25.20 -30.27
C ILE A 352 25.88 23.91 -29.56
N LYS A 353 24.65 23.88 -29.03
CA LYS A 353 24.10 22.78 -28.23
C LYS A 353 23.65 21.56 -29.05
N ASN A 354 24.52 21.01 -29.89
CA ASN A 354 24.20 19.85 -30.74
C ASN A 354 24.48 18.50 -30.06
N THR A 355 23.58 18.09 -29.15
CA THR A 355 23.71 16.87 -28.35
C THR A 355 23.80 15.57 -29.18
N ASP A 356 23.06 15.47 -30.28
CA ASP A 356 23.03 14.26 -31.13
C ASP A 356 24.35 14.03 -31.89
N LEU A 357 25.06 15.09 -32.27
CA LEU A 357 26.35 15.00 -32.95
C LEU A 357 27.47 14.68 -31.96
N VAL A 358 27.47 15.35 -30.81
CA VAL A 358 28.45 15.17 -29.74
C VAL A 358 28.41 13.76 -29.17
N ARG A 359 27.25 13.09 -29.15
CA ARG A 359 27.15 11.66 -28.77
C ARG A 359 28.04 10.77 -29.62
N MET A 360 28.15 11.02 -30.93
CA MET A 360 28.93 10.19 -31.86
C MET A 360 30.43 10.49 -31.85
N MET A 361 30.86 11.58 -31.21
CA MET A 361 32.27 11.97 -31.14
C MET A 361 33.08 10.91 -30.38
N LYS A 362 34.18 10.49 -31.00
CA LYS A 362 35.19 9.63 -30.38
C LYS A 362 36.08 10.47 -29.49
N VAL A 363 36.39 9.92 -28.32
CA VAL A 363 37.13 10.61 -27.26
C VAL A 363 38.43 9.85 -27.05
N ASN A 364 39.57 10.55 -27.04
CA ASN A 364 40.87 9.96 -26.73
C ASN A 364 41.02 9.73 -25.21
N ASP A 365 41.96 8.89 -24.79
CA ASP A 365 42.14 8.54 -23.38
C ASP A 365 42.38 9.77 -22.48
N GLU A 366 43.20 10.73 -22.90
CA GLU A 366 43.43 11.99 -22.17
C GLU A 366 42.15 12.81 -22.02
N GLN A 367 41.35 12.91 -23.09
CA GLN A 367 40.08 13.61 -23.07
C GLN A 367 39.07 12.89 -22.16
N MET A 368 39.12 11.56 -22.12
CA MET A 368 38.25 10.76 -21.26
C MET A 368 38.56 10.99 -19.78
N ILE A 369 39.85 11.08 -19.41
CA ILE A 369 40.30 11.42 -18.06
C ILE A 369 39.84 12.83 -17.68
N GLN A 370 40.00 13.80 -18.60
CA GLN A 370 39.53 15.17 -18.39
C GLN A 370 38.01 15.23 -18.18
N MET A 371 37.24 14.55 -19.03
CA MET A 371 35.78 14.46 -18.88
C MET A 371 35.39 13.84 -17.55
N MET A 372 35.99 12.71 -17.17
CA MET A 372 35.63 12.02 -15.94
C MET A 372 35.94 12.88 -14.71
N THR A 373 37.03 13.65 -14.74
CA THR A 373 37.39 14.62 -13.70
C THR A 373 36.39 15.77 -13.64
N GLY A 374 35.99 16.32 -14.79
CA GLY A 374 34.98 17.38 -14.89
C GLY A 374 33.61 16.92 -14.38
N VAL A 375 33.15 15.74 -14.81
CA VAL A 375 31.89 15.13 -14.35
C VAL A 375 31.91 14.91 -12.84
N LEU A 376 32.99 14.37 -12.29
CA LEU A 376 33.10 14.18 -10.85
C LEU A 376 33.05 15.53 -10.11
N ARG A 377 33.70 16.57 -10.63
CA ARG A 377 33.68 17.90 -10.02
C ARG A 377 32.30 18.56 -10.05
N HIS A 378 31.55 18.41 -11.14
CA HIS A 378 30.25 19.06 -11.33
C HIS A 378 29.08 18.26 -10.73
N ALA A 379 29.07 16.94 -10.89
CA ALA A 379 27.94 16.10 -10.50
C ALA A 379 28.07 15.50 -9.08
N ALA A 380 29.29 15.19 -8.61
CA ALA A 380 29.44 14.45 -7.35
C ALA A 380 28.92 15.23 -6.13
N ALA A 381 29.12 16.55 -6.09
CA ALA A 381 28.59 17.38 -5.02
C ALA A 381 27.06 17.37 -5.01
N SER A 382 26.42 17.49 -6.18
CA SER A 382 24.96 17.44 -6.29
C SER A 382 24.41 16.07 -5.86
N VAL A 383 24.98 14.97 -6.37
CA VAL A 383 24.56 13.61 -6.04
C VAL A 383 24.82 13.26 -4.58
N PHE A 384 25.91 13.75 -4.00
CA PHE A 384 26.20 13.57 -2.58
C PHE A 384 25.18 14.31 -1.71
N VAL A 385 24.87 15.57 -2.04
CA VAL A 385 23.90 16.36 -1.27
C VAL A 385 22.51 15.74 -1.34
N THR A 386 22.05 15.26 -2.50
CA THR A 386 20.74 14.60 -2.62
C THR A 386 20.68 13.31 -1.80
N SER A 387 21.67 12.42 -1.92
CA SER A 387 21.71 11.18 -1.15
C SER A 387 21.86 11.43 0.35
N PHE A 388 22.74 12.35 0.76
CA PHE A 388 22.97 12.68 2.17
C PHE A 388 21.74 13.31 2.82
N THR A 389 21.08 14.26 2.16
CA THR A 389 19.85 14.88 2.69
C THR A 389 18.71 13.88 2.79
N THR A 390 18.59 12.98 1.82
CA THR A 390 17.61 11.88 1.85
C THR A 390 17.88 10.93 3.02
N SER A 391 19.12 10.46 3.17
CA SER A 391 19.54 9.59 4.26
C SER A 391 19.33 10.26 5.62
N ALA A 392 19.72 11.54 5.77
CA ALA A 392 19.54 12.32 6.99
C ALA A 392 18.05 12.48 7.36
N ALA A 393 17.18 12.70 6.38
CA ALA A 393 15.74 12.76 6.62
C ALA A 393 15.21 11.42 7.17
N PHE A 394 15.60 10.29 6.58
CA PHE A 394 15.22 8.97 7.09
C PHE A 394 15.86 8.61 8.44
N PHE A 395 17.04 9.15 8.74
CA PHE A 395 17.68 8.99 10.05
C PHE A 395 16.84 9.59 11.18
N THR A 396 16.12 10.69 10.93
CA THR A 396 15.22 11.29 11.93
C THR A 396 14.10 10.34 12.38
N ASN A 397 13.69 9.39 11.53
CA ASN A 397 12.68 8.38 11.87
C ASN A 397 13.14 7.45 13.01
N MET A 398 14.45 7.34 13.25
CA MET A 398 14.98 6.56 14.37
C MET A 398 14.63 7.16 15.74
N ILE A 399 14.31 8.46 15.81
CA ILE A 399 13.87 9.14 17.04
C ILE A 399 12.44 8.73 17.43
N SER A 400 11.65 8.24 16.46
CA SER A 400 10.27 7.81 16.71
C SER A 400 10.20 6.67 17.73
N ARG A 401 9.17 6.68 18.58
CA ARG A 401 8.91 5.57 19.53
C ARG A 401 8.22 4.36 18.87
N ILE A 402 7.88 4.46 17.59
CA ILE A 402 7.18 3.42 16.85
C ILE A 402 8.21 2.52 16.17
N ALA A 403 8.32 1.27 16.63
CA ALA A 403 9.33 0.31 16.15
C ALA A 403 9.32 0.15 14.61
N TYR A 404 8.14 0.05 13.99
CA TYR A 404 8.03 -0.06 12.53
C TYR A 404 8.60 1.14 11.76
N VAL A 405 8.47 2.35 12.32
CA VAL A 405 9.01 3.58 11.72
C VAL A 405 10.53 3.63 11.91
N GLN A 406 11.04 3.21 13.06
CA GLN A 406 12.48 3.11 13.30
C GLN A 406 13.15 2.12 12.35
N LEU A 407 12.56 0.94 12.18
CA LEU A 407 13.07 -0.10 11.28
C LEU A 407 13.04 0.34 9.81
N PHE A 408 11.98 1.05 9.41
CA PHE A 408 11.90 1.65 8.09
C PHE A 408 12.98 2.73 7.88
N GLY A 409 13.15 3.64 8.83
CA GLY A 409 14.19 4.67 8.79
C GLY A 409 15.59 4.06 8.71
N LEU A 410 15.88 3.08 9.55
CA LEU A 410 17.17 2.38 9.57
C LEU A 410 17.45 1.66 8.25
N PHE A 411 16.45 0.99 7.67
CA PHE A 411 16.60 0.34 6.36
C PHE A 411 16.91 1.37 5.25
N MET A 412 16.18 2.49 5.24
CA MET A 412 16.41 3.56 4.27
C MET A 412 17.78 4.22 4.42
N VAL A 413 18.26 4.46 5.65
CA VAL A 413 19.60 5.04 5.89
C VAL A 413 20.72 4.15 5.36
N ASN A 414 20.58 2.83 5.43
CA ASN A 414 21.59 1.90 4.90
C ASN A 414 21.57 1.82 3.36
N LEU A 415 20.53 2.34 2.71
CA LEU A 415 20.30 2.24 1.28
C LEU A 415 20.89 3.42 0.49
N TYR A 416 21.09 4.57 1.14
CA TYR A 416 21.64 5.82 0.58
C TYR A 416 22.97 6.16 1.24
#